data_AF-A0A6N1XG04-F1
#
_entry.id   AF-A0A6N1XG04-F1
#
_cell.length_a   1.000
_cell.length_b   1.000
_cell.length_c   1.000
_cell.angle_alpha   90.00
_cell.angle_beta   90.00
_cell.angle_gamma   90.00
#
_symmetry.space_group_name_H-M   'P 1'
#
loop_
_entity.id
_entity.type
_entity.pdbx_description
1 polymer ?
#
loop_
_entity_poly.entity_id
_entity_poly.type
_entity_poly.pdbx_seq_one_letter_code
_entity_poly.pdbx_strand_id
1 'polypeptide(L)' 'MALGKAGATERDYTVDLNQCKTATYPDTTGMVTNEGVRRMFACMESKGWSKVAN' A
#
# COMPACT_ATOMS: atom_id res chain seq x y z
N MET A 1 6.13 8.48 -7.23
CA MET A 1 4.69 8.26 -7.47
C MET A 1 4.04 8.11 -6.10
N ALA A 2 3.28 9.11 -5.66
CA ALA A 2 2.52 9.01 -4.42
C ALA A 2 1.18 8.33 -4.72
N LEU A 3 0.64 7.59 -3.75
CA LEU A 3 -0.73 7.10 -3.81
C LEU A 3 -1.64 8.11 -3.11
N GLY A 4 -2.82 8.34 -3.66
CA GLY A 4 -3.78 9.29 -3.11
C GLY A 4 -5.20 8.77 -3.26
N LYS A 5 -6.00 9.12 -2.26
CA LYS A 5 -7.41 8.78 -2.16
C LYS A 5 -8.16 10.05 -1.77
N ALA A 6 -9.22 10.38 -2.51
CA ALA A 6 -9.97 11.61 -2.28
C ALA A 6 -10.57 11.63 -0.86
N GLY A 7 -10.26 12.69 -0.11
CA GLY A 7 -10.72 12.85 1.28
C GLY A 7 -10.00 11.97 2.32
N ALA A 8 -8.96 11.22 1.92
CA ALA A 8 -8.16 10.45 2.86
C ALA A 8 -7.03 11.29 3.46
N THR A 9 -6.76 11.09 4.73
CA THR A 9 -5.66 11.72 5.44
C THR A 9 -4.39 10.88 5.36
N GLU A 10 -3.25 11.46 5.73
CA GLU A 10 -1.98 10.73 5.89
C GLU A 10 -2.07 9.59 6.92
N ARG A 11 -2.97 9.74 7.90
CA ARG A 11 -3.25 8.68 8.88
C ARG A 11 -3.95 7.50 8.22
N ASP A 12 -4.94 7.74 7.37
CA ASP A 12 -5.62 6.70 6.60
C ASP A 12 -4.63 5.97 5.69
N TYR A 13 -3.73 6.74 5.05
CA TYR A 13 -2.65 6.17 4.24
C TYR A 13 -1.79 5.22 5.05
N THR A 14 -1.34 5.64 6.23
CA THR A 14 -0.48 4.82 7.09
C THR A 14 -1.17 3.57 7.60
N VAL A 15 -2.46 3.67 7.97
CA VAL A 15 -3.25 2.52 8.45
C VAL A 15 -3.44 1.50 7.32
N ASP A 16 -3.89 1.95 6.15
CA ASP A 16 -4.11 1.07 4.99
C ASP A 16 -2.81 0.46 4.49
N LEU A 17 -1.72 1.24 4.47
CA LEU A 17 -0.38 0.77 4.11
C LEU A 17 0.08 -0.35 5.05
N ASN A 18 -0.08 -0.18 6.37
CA ASN A 18 0.31 -1.21 7.34
C ASN A 18 -0.54 -2.47 7.26
N GLN A 19 -1.85 -2.33 7.00
CA GLN A 19 -2.72 -3.49 6.77
C GLN A 19 -2.28 -4.26 5.52
N CYS A 20 -2.08 -3.55 4.40
CA CYS A 20 -1.61 -4.16 3.17
C CYS A 20 -0.21 -4.76 3.35
N LYS A 21 0.68 -4.10 4.11
CA LYS A 21 2.02 -4.61 4.44
C LYS A 21 1.97 -5.96 5.15
N THR A 22 1.13 -6.06 6.18
CA THR A 22 0.97 -7.28 6.95
C THR A 22 0.39 -8.41 6.10
N ALA A 23 -0.52 -8.09 5.17
CA ALA A 23 -1.11 -9.06 4.26
C ALA A 23 -0.13 -9.52 3.16
N THR A 24 0.77 -8.65 2.69
CA THR A 24 1.62 -8.91 1.52
C THR A 24 3.03 -9.36 1.87
N TYR A 25 3.50 -9.01 3.07
CA TYR A 25 4.80 -9.39 3.62
C TYR A 25 4.58 -10.20 4.91
N PRO A 26 4.16 -11.47 4.81
CA PRO A 26 3.98 -12.34 5.97
C PRO A 26 5.31 -12.68 6.65
N ASP A 27 6.42 -12.63 5.91
CA ASP A 27 7.75 -12.93 6.39
C ASP A 27 8.47 -11.68 6.90
N THR A 28 8.91 -11.72 8.17
CA THR A 28 9.76 -10.69 8.80
C THR A 28 11.21 -10.72 8.32
N THR A 29 11.54 -11.57 7.35
CA THR A 29 12.88 -11.71 6.73
C THR A 29 13.36 -10.41 6.06
N GLY A 30 12.50 -9.40 5.94
CA GLY A 30 12.85 -8.07 5.42
C GLY A 30 13.01 -8.04 3.90
N MET A 31 12.76 -9.16 3.23
CA MET A 31 12.90 -9.29 1.79
C MET A 31 11.67 -8.75 1.08
N VAL A 32 11.74 -7.49 0.65
CA VAL A 32 10.72 -6.87 -0.20
C VAL A 32 10.95 -7.36 -1.64
N THR A 33 10.16 -8.33 -2.09
CA THR A 33 10.20 -8.80 -3.47
C THR A 33 9.37 -7.90 -4.38
N ASN A 34 9.70 -7.84 -5.68
CA ASN A 34 8.88 -7.15 -6.68
C ASN A 34 7.43 -7.67 -6.70
N GLU A 35 7.23 -8.95 -6.42
CA GLU A 35 5.91 -9.55 -6.28
C GLU A 35 5.15 -9.01 -5.06
N GLY A 36 5.82 -8.91 -3.90
CA GLY A 36 5.25 -8.30 -2.70
C GLY A 36 4.89 -6.83 -2.91
N VAL A 37 5.72 -6.07 -3.64
CA VAL A 37 5.42 -4.68 -4.01
C VAL A 37 4.19 -4.59 -4.90
N ARG A 38 4.06 -5.47 -5.92
CA ARG A 38 2.86 -5.51 -6.77
C ARG A 38 1.60 -5.84 -5.98
N ARG A 39 1.66 -6.81 -5.06
CA ARG A 39 0.53 -7.18 -4.19
C ARG A 39 0.17 -6.06 -3.22
N MET A 40 1.17 -5.34 -2.68
CA MET A 40 0.98 -4.14 -1.86
C MET A 40 0.22 -3.06 -2.63
N PHE A 41 0.67 -2.73 -3.85
CA PHE A 41 -0.03 -1.74 -4.68
C PHE A 41 -1.45 -2.19 -5.00
N ALA A 42 -1.66 -3.45 -5.38
CA ALA A 42 -2.99 -3.98 -5.64
C ALA A 42 -3.92 -3.90 -4.41
N CYS A 43 -3.39 -4.17 -3.21
CA CYS A 43 -4.15 -4.02 -1.96
C CYS A 43 -4.53 -2.56 -1.70
N MET A 44 -3.61 -1.62 -1.90
CA MET A 44 -3.88 -0.19 -1.77
C MET A 44 -4.92 0.27 -2.81
N GLU A 45 -4.79 -0.16 -4.07
CA GLU A 45 -5.78 0.12 -5.13
C GLU A 45 -7.17 -0.41 -4.77
N SER A 46 -7.27 -1.61 -4.19
CA SER A 46 -8.54 -2.17 -3.72
C SER A 46 -9.22 -1.33 -2.63
N LYS A 47 -8.42 -0.59 -1.84
CA LYS A 47 -8.89 0.32 -0.78
C LYS A 47 -9.23 1.72 -1.32
N GLY A 48 -9.06 1.96 -2.62
CA GLY A 48 -9.35 3.22 -3.29
C GLY A 48 -8.14 4.16 -3.40
N TRP A 49 -6.93 3.68 -3.12
CA TRP A 49 -5.70 4.45 -3.33
C TRP A 49 -5.27 4.34 -4.78
N SER A 50 -5.28 5.45 -5.49
CA SER A 50 -4.80 5.50 -6.89
C SER A 50 -3.44 6.16 -6.96
N LYS A 51 -2.63 5.81 -7.96
CA LYS A 51 -1.40 6.56 -8.24
C LYS A 51 -1.77 7.99 -8.60
N VAL A 52 -1.42 8.94 -7.76
CA VAL A 52 -1.51 10.35 -8.11
C VAL A 52 -0.28 10.66 -8.95
N ALA A 53 -0.50 11.04 -10.20
CA ALA A 53 0.51 11.77 -10.93
C ALA A 53 0.70 13.10 -10.19
N ASN A 54 1.92 13.34 -9.74
CA ASN A 54 2.31 14.60 -9.11
C ASN A 54 2.33 15.71 -10.17
#